data_AF-A0AAW1NDT5-F1
#
_entry.id   AF-A0AAW1NDT5-F1
#
_cell.length_a   1.000
_cell.length_b   1.000
_cell.length_c   1.000
_cell.angle_alpha   90.00
_cell.angle_beta   90.00
_cell.angle_gamma   90.00
#
_symmetry.space_group_name_H-M   'P 1'
#
loop_
_entity.id
_entity.type
_entity.pdbx_description
1 polymer ?
#
loop_
_entity_poly.entity_id
_entity_poly.type
_entity_poly.pdbx_seq_one_letter_code
_entity_poly.pdbx_strand_id
1 'polypeptide(L)'
;MSTFSRFSRLLRLTQSAVHTNRPIVIRNNIRIQNNNLRANTVILSRFQSTSAEPKEDDYHSIIKDTEKPAGETTKHDFQAETKMLLDIVARSLYSDKEVFVRELISNASDALEKFRYTLLADSEAIQKFKNADRKLEIHISTNKQNRTLTIQDTGIGMTKDEMISNLGVIARSGSKAFLEQLKSKKESDNIGNIIGQFGVGFYSAFMVAEKVEVYSKAATDEQGYRWSSDGTGTYEIQPAEGVQYGTKIVIHLKVDCREFSDGDTVKNIIQKYSNFVGSPIYLNGKRENIIQPLWLSDPKTITPQQHGEFYRYISNSYDLPRYTLHYKTDVPLSIHALLYFPEGKPGLFEMSRDTDSGIALYSRKILIKHRTDNILPKWLRFVKGVVDSEDIPLNLSRELLQNSVLIKKVQNVLTSRILKFLNDEKKKKPDEYEKFYTDYGLFLKEGIIVNHDQNQKVLFIKNNEINRKYNLVNHKLHSLNHKLHSLISHHRS
;
A
#
# COMPACT_ATOMS: atom_id res chain seq x y z
N MET A 1 -53.74 -20.73 -15.17
CA MET A 1 -52.91 -20.28 -16.31
C MET A 1 -52.62 -18.77 -16.38
N SER A 2 -53.07 -17.92 -15.44
CA SER A 2 -52.84 -16.46 -15.50
C SER A 2 -51.64 -15.93 -14.70
N THR A 3 -51.00 -16.75 -13.86
CA THR A 3 -49.85 -16.35 -13.03
C THR A 3 -48.50 -16.50 -13.75
N PHE A 4 -48.35 -17.50 -14.63
CA PHE A 4 -47.13 -17.72 -15.43
C PHE A 4 -46.90 -16.64 -16.50
N SER A 5 -47.97 -16.09 -17.08
CA SER A 5 -47.89 -15.01 -18.08
C SER A 5 -47.28 -13.73 -17.50
N ARG A 6 -47.60 -13.38 -16.24
CA ARG A 6 -47.10 -12.17 -15.57
C ARG A 6 -45.61 -12.26 -15.22
N PHE A 7 -45.13 -13.42 -14.80
CA PHE A 7 -43.70 -13.64 -14.52
C PHE A 7 -42.84 -13.53 -15.78
N SER A 8 -43.32 -14.08 -16.90
CA SER A 8 -42.60 -14.01 -18.19
C SER A 8 -42.51 -12.59 -18.77
N ARG A 9 -43.49 -11.71 -18.49
CA ARG A 9 -43.45 -10.29 -18.86
C ARG A 9 -42.49 -9.49 -17.99
N LEU A 10 -42.43 -9.78 -16.68
CA LEU A 10 -41.52 -9.10 -15.76
C LEU A 10 -40.06 -9.40 -16.11
N LEU A 11 -39.75 -10.65 -16.46
CA LEU A 11 -38.39 -11.08 -16.82
C LEU A 11 -37.89 -10.45 -18.12
N ARG A 12 -38.77 -10.28 -19.13
CA ARG A 12 -38.43 -9.60 -20.40
C ARG A 12 -38.22 -8.09 -20.21
N LEU A 13 -38.99 -7.44 -19.34
CA LEU A 13 -38.82 -6.02 -19.04
C LEU A 13 -37.51 -5.76 -18.28
N THR A 14 -37.11 -6.67 -17.39
CA THR A 14 -35.81 -6.57 -16.70
C THR A 14 -34.63 -6.82 -17.63
N GLN A 15 -34.73 -7.73 -18.60
CA GLN A 15 -33.66 -7.97 -19.58
C GLN A 15 -33.51 -6.80 -20.57
N SER A 16 -34.61 -6.13 -20.94
CA SER A 16 -34.54 -4.94 -21.80
C SER A 16 -33.98 -3.71 -21.09
N ALA A 17 -34.22 -3.55 -19.78
CA ALA A 17 -33.75 -2.39 -19.01
C ALA A 17 -32.24 -2.38 -18.74
N VAL A 18 -31.61 -3.57 -18.67
CA VAL A 18 -30.15 -3.74 -18.49
C VAL A 18 -29.36 -3.25 -19.71
N HIS A 19 -30.00 -3.12 -20.88
CA HIS A 19 -29.34 -2.64 -22.11
C HIS A 19 -29.55 -1.16 -22.44
N THR A 20 -30.49 -0.45 -21.81
CA THR A 20 -30.86 0.92 -22.24
C THR A 20 -30.86 1.99 -21.15
N ASN A 21 -30.41 1.68 -19.93
CA ASN A 21 -30.20 2.63 -18.83
C ASN A 21 -31.35 3.67 -18.63
N ARG A 22 -32.61 3.23 -18.70
CA ARG A 22 -33.80 4.05 -18.42
C ARG A 22 -34.62 3.45 -17.27
N PRO A 23 -35.11 4.28 -16.32
CA PRO A 23 -35.86 3.78 -15.16
C PRO A 23 -37.29 3.38 -15.53
N ILE A 24 -37.76 2.24 -15.00
CA ILE A 24 -39.15 1.76 -15.15
C ILE A 24 -39.94 2.13 -13.89
N VAL A 25 -41.04 2.86 -14.05
CA VAL A 25 -42.00 3.17 -12.96
C VAL A 25 -43.17 2.19 -13.01
N ILE A 26 -43.33 1.36 -11.98
CA ILE A 26 -44.51 0.48 -11.83
C ILE A 26 -45.39 1.06 -10.73
N ARG A 27 -46.59 1.55 -11.08
CA ARG A 27 -47.62 1.97 -10.13
C ARG A 27 -48.53 0.79 -9.79
N ASN A 28 -48.53 0.34 -8.53
CA ASN A 28 -49.55 -0.58 -8.01
C ASN A 28 -50.49 0.18 -7.07
N ASN A 29 -51.77 0.24 -7.42
CA ASN A 29 -52.85 0.69 -6.51
C ASN A 29 -53.29 -0.50 -5.65
N ILE A 30 -53.05 -0.47 -4.34
CA ILE A 30 -53.63 -1.41 -3.39
C ILE A 30 -54.55 -0.65 -2.43
N ARG A 31 -55.84 -1.02 -2.43
CA ARG A 31 -56.89 -0.49 -1.54
C ARG A 31 -57.00 -1.44 -0.34
N ILE A 32 -56.84 -0.94 0.87
CA ILE A 32 -56.89 -1.73 2.11
C ILE A 32 -58.32 -1.71 2.68
N GLN A 33 -58.87 -2.88 3.02
CA GLN A 33 -60.00 -3.04 3.95
C GLN A 33 -59.56 -3.93 5.13
N ASN A 34 -59.94 -3.48 6.34
CA ASN A 34 -59.59 -4.02 7.66
C ASN A 34 -59.96 -5.51 7.87
N ASN A 35 -59.13 -6.32 8.55
CA ASN A 35 -59.11 -6.48 10.02
C ASN A 35 -58.17 -7.61 10.48
N ASN A 36 -57.48 -7.37 11.60
CA ASN A 36 -56.83 -8.31 12.52
C ASN A 36 -55.81 -9.33 11.99
N LEU A 37 -54.52 -9.04 12.19
CA LEU A 37 -53.49 -9.98 12.68
C LEU A 37 -52.22 -9.19 13.08
N ARG A 38 -51.70 -9.46 14.29
CA ARG A 38 -50.52 -8.80 14.87
C ARG A 38 -49.26 -9.12 14.06
N ALA A 39 -48.59 -8.09 13.56
CA ALA A 39 -47.31 -8.19 12.86
C ALA A 39 -46.15 -7.80 13.80
N ASN A 40 -45.21 -8.73 14.03
CA ASN A 40 -43.83 -8.38 14.35
C ASN A 40 -43.00 -8.64 13.09
N THR A 41 -42.96 -7.65 12.19
CA THR A 41 -42.06 -7.66 11.03
C THR A 41 -40.81 -6.86 11.40
N VAL A 42 -39.67 -7.53 11.38
CA VAL A 42 -38.34 -6.91 11.51
C VAL A 42 -38.18 -5.89 10.39
N ILE A 43 -38.10 -4.60 10.75
CA ILE A 43 -37.76 -3.53 9.82
C ILE A 43 -36.27 -3.68 9.50
N LEU A 44 -35.97 -4.34 8.38
CA LEU A 44 -34.69 -4.18 7.69
C LEU A 44 -34.63 -2.74 7.18
N SER A 45 -33.96 -1.87 7.92
CA SER A 45 -33.60 -0.53 7.46
C SER A 45 -32.68 -0.67 6.24
N ARG A 46 -33.28 -0.58 5.06
CA ARG A 46 -32.56 -0.44 3.80
C ARG A 46 -31.87 0.91 3.86
N PHE A 47 -30.54 0.91 4.00
CA PHE A 47 -29.73 2.11 3.74
C PHE A 47 -30.06 2.56 2.31
N GLN A 48 -30.89 3.59 2.19
CA GLN A 48 -30.94 4.39 0.98
C GLN A 48 -29.58 5.09 0.90
N SER A 49 -28.69 4.55 0.07
CA SER A 49 -27.61 5.33 -0.47
C SER A 49 -28.27 6.49 -1.22
N THR A 50 -28.33 7.66 -0.58
CA THR A 50 -28.45 8.92 -1.33
C THR A 50 -27.23 8.95 -2.24
N SER A 51 -27.43 8.59 -3.51
CA SER A 51 -26.46 8.89 -4.56
C SER A 51 -26.38 10.41 -4.63
N ALA A 52 -25.47 10.98 -3.85
CA ALA A 52 -25.00 12.33 -4.09
C ALA A 52 -24.47 12.34 -5.53
N GLU A 53 -25.01 13.22 -6.35
CA GLU A 53 -24.38 13.56 -7.63
C GLU A 53 -22.92 13.94 -7.34
N PRO A 54 -21.95 13.49 -8.16
CA PRO A 54 -20.55 13.85 -7.95
C PRO A 54 -20.44 15.37 -8.07
N LYS A 55 -20.05 16.06 -7.01
CA LYS A 55 -19.71 17.48 -7.09
C LYS A 55 -18.56 17.64 -8.09
N GLU A 56 -18.71 18.55 -9.04
CA GLU A 56 -17.72 18.89 -10.08
C GLU A 56 -16.44 19.60 -9.54
N ASP A 57 -16.30 19.78 -8.23
CA ASP A 57 -15.25 20.62 -7.60
C ASP A 57 -13.92 19.91 -7.26
N ASP A 58 -13.72 18.65 -7.65
CA ASP A 58 -12.57 17.83 -7.19
C ASP A 58 -11.38 17.77 -8.19
N TYR A 59 -11.40 18.56 -9.27
CA TYR A 59 -10.31 18.59 -10.26
C TYR A 59 -9.24 19.63 -9.88
N HIS A 60 -8.02 19.16 -9.60
CA HIS A 60 -6.86 19.99 -9.27
C HIS A 60 -5.59 19.50 -9.99
N SER A 61 -5.10 20.28 -10.96
CA SER A 61 -3.87 19.97 -11.70
C SER A 61 -2.95 21.18 -11.85
N ILE A 62 -1.67 21.00 -11.58
CA ILE A 62 -0.62 22.03 -11.76
C ILE A 62 0.15 21.88 -13.08
N ILE A 63 0.03 20.73 -13.75
CA ILE A 63 0.78 20.41 -14.97
C ILE A 63 0.27 21.28 -16.10
N LYS A 64 1.15 22.13 -16.63
CA LYS A 64 0.92 23.02 -17.76
C LYS A 64 2.18 23.06 -18.62
N ASP A 65 2.00 23.30 -19.91
CA ASP A 65 3.11 23.47 -20.87
C ASP A 65 3.51 24.95 -20.92
N THR A 66 4.14 25.43 -19.85
CA THR A 66 4.58 26.83 -19.72
C THR A 66 6.04 27.03 -20.09
N GLU A 67 6.81 25.96 -20.23
CA GLU A 67 8.24 25.99 -20.32
C GLU A 67 8.72 26.28 -21.75
N LYS A 68 9.65 27.23 -21.86
CA LYS A 68 10.27 27.61 -23.13
C LYS A 68 11.79 27.48 -23.02
N PRO A 69 12.40 26.55 -23.76
CA PRO A 69 13.83 26.56 -24.06
C PRO A 69 14.36 27.98 -24.33
N ALA A 70 15.35 28.41 -23.57
CA ALA A 70 16.00 29.72 -23.74
C ALA A 70 17.52 29.55 -23.69
N GLY A 71 18.25 30.41 -24.41
CA GLY A 71 19.72 30.41 -24.40
C GLY A 71 20.38 29.19 -25.05
N GLU A 72 21.69 29.05 -24.80
CA GLU A 72 22.52 28.03 -25.43
C GLU A 72 22.32 26.64 -24.82
N THR A 73 22.37 25.62 -25.70
CA THR A 73 22.29 24.22 -25.30
C THR A 73 23.69 23.65 -25.13
N THR A 74 23.95 23.08 -23.96
CA THR A 74 25.20 22.37 -23.67
C THR A 74 24.97 20.87 -23.74
N LYS A 75 25.74 20.20 -24.61
CA LYS A 75 25.71 18.75 -24.75
C LYS A 75 26.79 18.12 -23.88
N HIS A 76 26.41 17.06 -23.16
CA HIS A 76 27.28 16.32 -22.25
C HIS A 76 27.22 14.83 -22.57
N ASP A 77 28.35 14.15 -22.45
CA ASP A 77 28.40 12.69 -22.44
C ASP A 77 28.16 12.18 -21.02
N PHE A 78 27.38 11.10 -20.93
CA PHE A 78 27.43 10.27 -19.74
C PHE A 78 28.84 9.70 -19.59
N GLN A 79 29.34 9.66 -18.35
CA GLN A 79 30.63 9.02 -18.06
C GLN A 79 30.65 7.56 -18.58
N ALA A 80 31.81 7.03 -18.97
CA ALA A 80 31.89 5.74 -19.66
C ALA A 80 31.22 4.57 -18.91
N GLU A 81 31.34 4.56 -17.58
CA GLU A 81 30.72 3.59 -16.67
C GLU A 81 29.17 3.70 -16.68
N THR A 82 28.65 4.90 -16.92
CA THR A 82 27.22 5.23 -16.93
C THR A 82 26.51 4.63 -18.16
N LYS A 83 27.15 4.55 -19.34
CA LYS A 83 26.51 3.96 -20.53
C LYS A 83 26.19 2.48 -20.33
N MET A 84 27.11 1.72 -19.73
CA MET A 84 26.92 0.29 -19.45
C MET A 84 25.89 0.07 -18.34
N LEU A 85 25.91 0.91 -17.29
CA LEU A 85 24.93 0.83 -16.20
C LEU A 85 23.51 1.19 -16.64
N LEU A 86 23.36 2.11 -17.60
CA LEU A 86 22.05 2.50 -18.13
C LEU A 86 21.38 1.31 -18.84
N ASP A 87 22.13 0.54 -19.64
CA ASP A 87 21.59 -0.65 -20.31
C ASP A 87 21.20 -1.74 -19.30
N ILE A 88 22.01 -1.94 -18.25
CA ILE A 88 21.70 -2.89 -17.16
C ILE A 88 20.42 -2.46 -16.42
N VAL A 89 20.31 -1.18 -16.05
CA VAL A 89 19.12 -0.66 -15.35
C VAL A 89 17.88 -0.74 -16.23
N ALA A 90 18.02 -0.45 -17.53
CA ALA A 90 16.92 -0.44 -18.48
C ALA A 90 16.44 -1.83 -18.91
N ARG A 91 17.25 -2.89 -18.75
CA ARG A 91 16.92 -4.23 -19.26
C ARG A 91 16.91 -5.34 -18.22
N SER A 92 17.71 -5.23 -17.16
CA SER A 92 18.05 -6.36 -16.28
C SER A 92 17.79 -6.12 -14.80
N LEU A 93 17.57 -4.86 -14.39
CA LEU A 93 17.44 -4.55 -12.97
C LEU A 93 16.03 -4.81 -12.43
N TYR A 94 15.00 -4.40 -13.16
CA TYR A 94 13.61 -4.51 -12.73
C TYR A 94 12.92 -5.66 -13.46
N SER A 95 12.09 -6.41 -12.73
CA SER A 95 11.33 -7.51 -13.32
C SER A 95 10.16 -6.98 -14.16
N ASP A 96 9.53 -5.91 -13.68
CA ASP A 96 8.36 -5.31 -14.30
C ASP A 96 8.65 -3.86 -14.73
N LYS A 97 8.22 -3.51 -15.95
CA LYS A 97 8.41 -2.16 -16.49
C LYS A 97 7.69 -1.10 -15.66
N GLU A 98 6.51 -1.40 -15.09
CA GLU A 98 5.65 -0.45 -14.35
C GLU A 98 6.32 0.20 -13.12
N VAL A 99 7.40 -0.40 -12.64
CA VAL A 99 8.17 0.06 -11.47
C VAL A 99 8.76 1.46 -11.67
N PHE A 100 8.94 1.92 -12.91
CA PHE A 100 9.42 3.28 -13.15
C PHE A 100 8.51 4.35 -12.50
N VAL A 101 7.19 4.14 -12.46
CA VAL A 101 6.25 5.06 -11.81
C VAL A 101 6.53 5.12 -10.30
N ARG A 102 6.78 3.97 -9.66
CA ARG A 102 7.16 3.89 -8.24
C ARG A 102 8.45 4.67 -7.97
N GLU A 103 9.47 4.48 -8.80
CA GLU A 103 10.77 5.16 -8.61
C GLU A 103 10.63 6.68 -8.77
N LEU A 104 9.89 7.15 -9.78
CA LEU A 104 9.71 8.59 -10.00
C LEU A 104 8.85 9.24 -8.91
N ILE A 105 7.79 8.58 -8.43
CA ILE A 105 7.01 9.06 -7.28
C ILE A 105 7.89 9.10 -6.01
N SER A 106 8.77 8.12 -5.82
CA SER A 106 9.70 8.10 -4.70
C SER A 106 10.68 9.29 -4.76
N ASN A 107 11.20 9.60 -5.95
CA ASN A 107 12.07 10.77 -6.16
C ASN A 107 11.31 12.09 -5.89
N ALA A 108 10.07 12.20 -6.35
CA ALA A 108 9.20 13.34 -6.06
C ALA A 108 8.95 13.50 -4.55
N SER A 109 8.63 12.41 -3.85
CA SER A 109 8.45 12.41 -2.40
C SER A 109 9.73 12.83 -1.66
N ASP A 110 10.90 12.34 -2.09
CA ASP A 110 12.20 12.76 -1.54
C ASP A 110 12.45 14.25 -1.74
N ALA A 111 12.12 14.79 -2.92
CA ALA A 111 12.30 16.20 -3.23
C ALA A 111 11.41 17.10 -2.38
N LEU A 112 10.16 16.69 -2.14
CA LEU A 112 9.23 17.38 -1.25
C LEU A 112 9.71 17.34 0.20
N GLU A 113 10.19 16.18 0.67
CA GLU A 113 10.64 16.03 2.05
C GLU A 113 11.95 16.77 2.30
N LYS A 114 12.89 16.79 1.36
CA LYS A 114 14.09 17.65 1.42
C LYS A 114 13.71 19.12 1.57
N PHE A 115 12.78 19.59 0.74
CA PHE A 115 12.28 20.97 0.84
C PHE A 115 11.69 21.25 2.21
N ARG A 116 10.83 20.34 2.70
CA ARG A 116 10.23 20.44 4.04
C ARG A 116 11.27 20.52 5.14
N TYR A 117 12.31 19.68 5.10
CA TYR A 117 13.40 19.74 6.08
C TYR A 117 14.17 21.04 6.01
N THR A 118 14.59 21.45 4.82
CA THR A 118 15.42 22.65 4.71
C THR A 118 14.66 23.89 5.19
N LEU A 119 13.35 23.94 4.96
CA LEU A 119 12.48 25.00 5.46
C LEU A 119 12.36 25.00 7.01
N LEU A 120 12.34 23.83 7.63
CA LEU A 120 12.23 23.69 9.10
C LEU A 120 13.57 23.86 9.82
N ALA A 121 14.68 23.45 9.21
CA ALA A 121 16.00 23.39 9.85
C ALA A 121 16.77 24.71 9.74
N ASP A 122 16.48 25.56 8.75
CA ASP A 122 17.17 26.83 8.55
C ASP A 122 16.17 27.99 8.66
N SER A 123 16.23 28.71 9.78
CA SER A 123 15.42 29.90 10.03
C SER A 123 15.61 31.00 8.97
N GLU A 124 16.77 31.04 8.31
CA GLU A 124 17.04 31.93 7.17
C GLU A 124 16.57 31.34 5.83
N ALA A 125 16.32 30.03 5.74
CA ALA A 125 15.82 29.41 4.51
C ALA A 125 14.43 29.91 4.14
N ILE A 126 13.61 30.32 5.11
CA ILE A 126 12.34 31.01 4.85
C ILE A 126 12.57 32.30 4.05
N GLN A 127 13.70 32.99 4.28
CA GLN A 127 14.06 34.21 3.55
C GLN A 127 14.75 33.90 2.20
N LYS A 128 15.49 32.79 2.12
CA LYS A 128 16.20 32.36 0.89
C LYS A 128 15.28 31.66 -0.12
N PHE A 129 14.24 30.98 0.34
CA PHE A 129 13.31 30.25 -0.50
C PHE A 129 12.14 31.11 -0.93
N LYS A 130 12.01 31.29 -2.25
CA LYS A 130 10.81 31.91 -2.84
C LYS A 130 9.66 30.92 -2.85
N ASN A 131 8.42 31.39 -2.67
CA ASN A 131 7.21 30.56 -2.58
C ASN A 131 7.30 29.47 -1.49
N ALA A 132 7.81 29.81 -0.31
CA ALA A 132 7.97 28.88 0.81
C ALA A 132 6.64 28.29 1.32
N ASP A 133 5.53 28.97 1.08
CA ASP A 133 4.15 28.63 1.45
C ASP A 133 3.44 27.71 0.45
N ARG A 134 4.13 27.29 -0.63
CA ARG A 134 3.56 26.43 -1.67
C ARG A 134 3.06 25.09 -1.10
N LYS A 135 2.02 24.55 -1.73
CA LYS A 135 1.54 23.19 -1.41
C LYS A 135 2.54 22.15 -1.90
N LEU A 136 2.89 21.21 -1.04
CA LEU A 136 3.77 20.08 -1.34
C LEU A 136 2.95 18.93 -1.93
N GLU A 137 3.01 18.77 -3.25
CA GLU A 137 2.13 17.87 -4.01
C GLU A 137 2.90 17.18 -5.14
N ILE A 138 2.40 16.01 -5.54
CA ILE A 138 2.87 15.24 -6.69
C ILE A 138 1.71 15.16 -7.68
N HIS A 139 1.94 15.55 -8.92
CA HIS A 139 0.96 15.51 -10.00
C HIS A 139 1.45 14.59 -11.11
N ILE A 140 0.55 13.77 -11.64
CA ILE A 140 0.81 12.88 -12.77
C ILE A 140 -0.26 13.16 -13.82
N SER A 141 0.15 13.29 -15.07
CA SER A 141 -0.76 13.40 -16.21
C SER A 141 -0.41 12.39 -17.29
N THR A 142 -1.42 11.89 -17.97
CA THR A 142 -1.28 10.89 -19.03
C THR A 142 -1.92 11.39 -20.32
N ASN A 143 -1.23 11.25 -21.44
CA ASN A 143 -1.73 11.67 -22.75
C ASN A 143 -1.58 10.55 -23.79
N LYS A 144 -2.71 9.91 -24.13
CA LYS A 144 -2.75 8.83 -25.13
C LYS A 144 -2.40 9.29 -26.55
N GLN A 145 -2.76 10.52 -26.92
CA GLN A 145 -2.53 11.05 -28.26
C GLN A 145 -1.03 11.26 -28.50
N ASN A 146 -0.35 11.86 -27.52
CA ASN A 146 1.08 12.17 -27.59
C ASN A 146 1.97 11.02 -27.10
N ARG A 147 1.38 9.94 -26.55
CA ARG A 147 2.09 8.84 -25.88
C ARG A 147 3.04 9.35 -24.79
N THR A 148 2.54 10.24 -23.94
CA THR A 148 3.33 10.79 -22.84
C THR A 148 2.76 10.48 -21.48
N LEU A 149 3.66 10.29 -20.52
CA LEU A 149 3.39 10.36 -19.09
C LEU A 149 4.23 11.49 -18.52
N THR A 150 3.61 12.39 -17.76
CA THR A 150 4.31 13.49 -17.09
C THR A 150 4.12 13.37 -15.60
N ILE A 151 5.20 13.46 -14.83
CA ILE A 151 5.18 13.58 -13.37
C ILE A 151 5.80 14.92 -12.95
N GLN A 152 5.16 15.62 -12.04
CA GLN A 152 5.63 16.91 -11.54
C GLN A 152 5.50 16.97 -10.02
N ASP A 153 6.57 17.39 -9.34
CA ASP A 153 6.57 17.70 -7.91
C ASP A 153 6.86 19.19 -7.68
N THR A 154 6.42 19.68 -6.52
CA THR A 154 6.65 21.06 -6.06
C THR A 154 7.81 21.17 -5.05
N GLY A 155 8.72 20.20 -5.04
CA GLY A 155 9.78 20.06 -4.07
C GLY A 155 10.96 21.01 -4.25
N ILE A 156 12.13 20.57 -3.77
CA ILE A 156 13.34 21.40 -3.71
C ILE A 156 13.88 21.79 -5.09
N GLY A 157 13.58 21.00 -6.13
CA GLY A 157 14.11 21.18 -7.49
C GLY A 157 15.61 20.88 -7.59
N MET A 158 16.21 21.21 -8.73
CA MET A 158 17.64 21.04 -9.00
C MET A 158 18.22 22.28 -9.67
N THR A 159 19.43 22.63 -9.26
CA THR A 159 20.30 23.57 -9.97
C THR A 159 20.93 22.91 -11.19
N LYS A 160 21.54 23.68 -12.09
CA LYS A 160 22.27 23.15 -13.26
C LYS A 160 23.33 22.11 -12.86
N ASP A 161 24.11 22.40 -11.82
CA ASP A 161 25.19 21.52 -11.36
C ASP A 161 24.64 20.24 -10.71
N GLU A 162 23.49 20.34 -10.02
CA GLU A 162 22.77 19.17 -9.51
C GLU A 162 22.18 18.32 -10.64
N MET A 163 21.68 18.91 -11.74
CA MET A 163 21.24 18.14 -12.90
C MET A 163 22.41 17.39 -13.54
N ILE A 164 23.57 18.03 -13.71
CA ILE A 164 24.79 17.39 -14.24
C ILE A 164 25.23 16.25 -13.31
N SER A 165 25.29 16.50 -12.01
CA SER A 165 25.83 15.53 -11.06
C SER A 165 24.87 14.42 -10.66
N ASN A 166 23.56 14.68 -10.54
CA ASN A 166 22.58 13.69 -10.10
C ASN A 166 21.91 12.95 -11.27
N LEU A 167 21.68 13.61 -12.42
CA LEU A 167 21.08 12.98 -13.60
C LEU A 167 22.13 12.55 -14.64
N GLY A 168 23.33 13.13 -14.62
CA GLY A 168 24.42 12.78 -15.54
C GLY A 168 25.37 11.69 -15.02
N VAL A 169 25.24 11.29 -13.76
CA VAL A 169 26.07 10.24 -13.14
C VAL A 169 25.17 9.17 -12.55
N ILE A 170 25.29 7.92 -13.02
CA ILE A 170 24.54 6.79 -12.45
C ILE A 170 25.18 6.40 -11.11
N ALA A 171 24.33 5.90 -10.20
CA ALA A 171 24.71 5.46 -8.86
C ALA A 171 25.14 6.59 -7.89
N ARG A 172 24.92 7.85 -8.28
CA ARG A 172 25.05 9.01 -7.39
C ARG A 172 23.67 9.39 -6.85
N SER A 173 23.50 9.31 -5.53
CA SER A 173 22.24 9.65 -4.86
C SER A 173 22.38 10.95 -4.07
N GLY A 174 21.80 12.04 -4.59
CA GLY A 174 21.67 13.29 -3.83
C GLY A 174 20.84 13.13 -2.55
N SER A 175 19.86 12.22 -2.53
CA SER A 175 19.08 11.89 -1.32
C SER A 175 19.94 11.23 -0.23
N LYS A 176 20.86 10.34 -0.63
CA LYS A 176 21.80 9.71 0.30
C LYS A 176 22.78 10.72 0.87
N ALA A 177 23.36 11.59 0.04
CA ALA A 177 24.28 12.63 0.49
C ALA A 177 23.60 13.59 1.49
N PHE A 178 22.35 13.98 1.22
CA PHE A 178 21.56 14.79 2.14
C PHE A 178 21.31 14.08 3.48
N LEU A 179 20.97 12.79 3.46
CA LEU A 179 20.79 11.99 4.68
C LEU A 179 22.07 11.91 5.53
N GLU A 180 23.23 11.74 4.89
CA GLU A 180 24.53 11.70 5.58
C GLU A 180 24.84 13.05 6.25
N GLN A 181 24.54 14.17 5.56
CA GLN A 181 24.65 15.51 6.13
C GLN A 181 23.73 15.70 7.34
N LEU A 182 22.47 15.27 7.28
CA LEU A 182 21.55 15.39 8.42
C LEU A 182 21.97 14.55 9.62
N LYS A 183 22.43 13.30 9.40
CA LYS A 183 22.96 12.45 10.48
C LYS A 183 24.13 13.10 11.21
N SER A 184 25.00 13.81 10.48
CA SER A 184 26.13 14.53 11.08
C SER A 184 25.70 15.69 11.99
N LYS A 185 24.50 16.26 11.78
CA LYS A 185 23.94 17.37 12.56
C LYS A 185 23.13 16.95 13.79
N LYS A 186 23.01 15.64 14.10
CA LYS A 186 22.27 15.07 15.25
C LYS A 186 20.77 15.43 15.35
N GLU A 187 20.11 15.81 14.24
CA GLU A 187 18.65 15.99 14.21
C GLU A 187 17.97 14.68 13.78
N SER A 188 17.70 13.82 14.75
CA SER A 188 17.38 12.39 14.53
C SER A 188 15.92 12.07 14.18
N ASP A 189 14.97 12.93 14.52
CA ASP A 189 13.61 12.43 14.76
C ASP A 189 12.75 12.25 13.51
N ASN A 190 13.21 12.69 12.33
CA ASN A 190 12.43 12.62 11.10
C ASN A 190 13.15 11.93 9.92
N ILE A 191 14.44 11.56 10.03
CA ILE A 191 15.31 11.03 8.94
C ILE A 191 14.71 9.81 8.17
N GLY A 192 13.71 9.12 8.74
CA GLY A 192 13.04 7.94 8.17
C GLY A 192 12.24 8.15 6.89
N ASN A 193 11.89 9.39 6.52
CA ASN A 193 11.00 9.64 5.37
C ASN A 193 11.68 9.63 3.98
N ILE A 194 13.02 9.74 3.91
CA ILE A 194 13.73 9.74 2.61
C ILE A 194 13.92 8.31 2.11
N ILE A 195 13.51 8.04 0.87
CA ILE A 195 13.43 6.72 0.26
C ILE A 195 14.68 6.41 -0.59
N GLY A 196 15.23 7.40 -1.30
CA GLY A 196 16.30 7.26 -2.28
C GLY A 196 17.69 7.01 -1.68
N GLN A 197 18.32 5.88 -2.04
CA GLN A 197 19.66 5.53 -1.55
C GLN A 197 20.68 5.24 -2.67
N PHE A 198 20.24 4.62 -3.77
CA PHE A 198 21.15 4.07 -4.79
C PHE A 198 21.48 5.03 -5.93
N GLY A 199 20.60 5.99 -6.26
CA GLY A 199 20.86 6.91 -7.38
C GLY A 199 20.67 6.28 -8.77
N VAL A 200 19.83 5.25 -8.88
CA VAL A 200 19.51 4.58 -10.16
C VAL A 200 18.02 4.68 -10.56
N GLY A 201 17.15 5.09 -9.63
CA GLY A 201 15.69 5.07 -9.82
C GLY A 201 15.20 5.92 -11.00
N PHE A 202 15.84 7.07 -11.26
CA PHE A 202 15.50 7.94 -12.40
C PHE A 202 15.62 7.21 -13.76
N TYR A 203 16.68 6.42 -13.93
CA TYR A 203 16.98 5.75 -15.20
C TYR A 203 16.03 4.59 -15.52
N SER A 204 15.20 4.16 -14.55
CA SER A 204 14.09 3.24 -14.79
C SER A 204 13.11 3.78 -15.86
N ALA A 205 13.03 5.11 -16.05
CA ALA A 205 12.22 5.72 -17.11
C ALA A 205 12.64 5.25 -18.52
N PHE A 206 13.93 4.99 -18.77
CA PHE A 206 14.42 4.53 -20.07
C PHE A 206 14.03 3.09 -20.41
N MET A 207 13.47 2.33 -19.46
CA MET A 207 12.80 1.06 -19.77
C MET A 207 11.63 1.28 -20.73
N VAL A 208 10.89 2.37 -20.53
CA VAL A 208 9.62 2.67 -21.22
C VAL A 208 9.68 3.86 -22.16
N ALA A 209 10.73 4.69 -22.08
CA ALA A 209 10.85 5.95 -22.81
C ALA A 209 11.77 5.86 -24.03
N GLU A 210 11.38 6.51 -25.12
CA GLU A 210 12.28 6.86 -26.25
C GLU A 210 13.05 8.16 -25.93
N LYS A 211 12.44 9.05 -25.17
CA LYS A 211 13.03 10.32 -24.75
C LYS A 211 12.48 10.75 -23.40
N VAL A 212 13.35 11.30 -22.56
CA VAL A 212 12.97 11.89 -21.28
C VAL A 212 13.40 13.36 -21.30
N GLU A 213 12.47 14.24 -20.94
CA GLU A 213 12.71 15.66 -20.75
C GLU A 213 12.43 16.02 -19.30
N VAL A 214 13.36 16.73 -18.66
CA VAL A 214 13.24 17.17 -17.28
C VAL A 214 13.33 18.68 -17.24
N TYR A 215 12.33 19.32 -16.66
CA TYR A 215 12.33 20.74 -16.35
C TYR A 215 12.44 20.88 -14.85
N SER A 216 13.47 21.57 -14.37
CA SER A 216 13.66 21.75 -12.92
C SER A 216 14.07 23.17 -12.60
N LYS A 217 13.55 23.66 -11.47
CA LYS A 217 13.93 24.95 -10.91
C LYS A 217 14.10 24.80 -9.41
N ALA A 218 15.34 24.99 -8.95
CA ALA A 218 15.69 24.91 -7.54
C ALA A 218 14.95 25.99 -6.72
N ALA A 219 14.58 25.67 -5.48
CA ALA A 219 13.97 26.64 -4.57
C ALA A 219 14.90 27.82 -4.22
N THR A 220 16.21 27.65 -4.43
CA THR A 220 17.26 28.65 -4.22
C THR A 220 17.55 29.51 -5.46
N ASP A 221 17.02 29.15 -6.63
CA ASP A 221 17.41 29.74 -7.91
C ASP A 221 16.22 30.43 -8.59
N GLU A 222 16.51 31.45 -9.39
CA GLU A 222 15.54 32.13 -10.25
C GLU A 222 15.44 31.49 -11.63
N GLN A 223 16.53 30.88 -12.10
CA GLN A 223 16.60 30.27 -13.41
C GLN A 223 16.10 28.81 -13.37
N GLY A 224 15.23 28.46 -14.32
CA GLY A 224 14.88 27.06 -14.59
C GLY A 224 15.77 26.47 -15.68
N TYR A 225 15.92 25.15 -15.68
CA TYR A 225 16.69 24.42 -16.68
C TYR A 225 15.87 23.29 -17.29
N ARG A 226 16.14 23.03 -18.57
CA ARG A 226 15.66 21.85 -19.29
C ARG A 226 16.84 20.90 -19.50
N TRP A 227 16.64 19.65 -19.11
CA TRP A 227 17.49 18.51 -19.41
C TRP A 227 16.77 17.57 -20.38
N SER A 228 17.48 17.00 -21.34
CA SER A 228 16.88 16.10 -22.33
C SER A 228 17.85 14.97 -22.69
N SER A 229 17.35 13.73 -22.77
CA SER A 229 18.12 12.57 -23.23
C SER A 229 17.21 11.50 -23.82
N ASP A 230 17.76 10.73 -24.76
CA ASP A 230 17.18 9.50 -25.31
C ASP A 230 17.73 8.23 -24.63
N GLY A 231 18.65 8.38 -23.67
CA GLY A 231 19.30 7.28 -22.98
C GLY A 231 20.44 6.60 -23.76
N THR A 232 20.84 7.12 -24.92
CA THR A 232 21.85 6.47 -25.79
C THR A 232 23.31 6.81 -25.45
N GLY A 233 23.54 7.68 -24.45
CA GLY A 233 24.89 8.01 -24.01
C GLY A 233 25.18 9.50 -23.83
N THR A 234 24.29 10.38 -24.28
CA THR A 234 24.44 11.83 -24.10
C THR A 234 23.17 12.45 -23.53
N TYR A 235 23.32 13.63 -22.94
CA TYR A 235 22.20 14.47 -22.54
C TYR A 235 22.51 15.94 -22.82
N GLU A 236 21.47 16.74 -22.93
CA GLU A 236 21.54 18.17 -23.21
C GLU A 236 20.97 18.94 -22.03
N ILE A 237 21.62 20.05 -21.65
CA ILE A 237 21.12 20.99 -20.65
C ILE A 237 21.11 22.40 -21.24
N GLN A 238 20.00 23.10 -21.03
CA GLN A 238 19.83 24.50 -21.43
C GLN A 238 18.95 25.26 -20.42
N PRO A 239 19.08 26.58 -20.32
CA PRO A 239 18.12 27.40 -19.60
C PRO A 239 16.70 27.24 -20.16
N ALA A 240 15.69 27.41 -19.30
CA ALA A 240 14.29 27.41 -19.68
C ALA A 240 13.50 28.44 -18.87
N GLU A 241 12.69 29.21 -19.56
CA GLU A 241 11.72 30.14 -18.96
C GLU A 241 10.42 29.41 -18.63
N GLY A 242 9.59 29.97 -17.75
CA GLY A 242 8.28 29.41 -17.42
C GLY A 242 8.31 28.09 -16.63
N VAL A 243 9.48 27.67 -16.14
CA VAL A 243 9.63 26.48 -15.29
C VAL A 243 9.14 26.79 -13.87
N GLN A 244 8.20 25.99 -13.40
CA GLN A 244 7.71 26.04 -12.03
C GLN A 244 8.75 25.47 -11.06
N TYR A 245 8.75 25.93 -9.81
CA TYR A 245 9.65 25.37 -8.81
C TYR A 245 9.36 23.89 -8.55
N GLY A 246 10.42 23.13 -8.27
CA GLY A 246 10.37 21.68 -8.18
C GLY A 246 10.87 21.04 -9.48
N THR A 247 10.32 19.88 -9.84
CA THR A 247 10.75 19.14 -11.02
C THR A 247 9.56 18.59 -11.79
N LYS A 248 9.56 18.78 -13.11
CA LYS A 248 8.64 18.14 -14.07
C LYS A 248 9.42 17.21 -14.98
N ILE A 249 9.00 15.96 -15.08
CA ILE A 249 9.60 14.94 -15.95
C ILE A 249 8.54 14.53 -16.97
N VAL A 250 8.82 14.75 -18.25
CA VAL A 250 8.00 14.35 -19.39
C VAL A 250 8.65 13.12 -20.03
N ILE A 251 7.88 12.05 -20.10
CA ILE A 251 8.33 10.75 -20.61
C ILE A 251 7.63 10.50 -21.94
N HIS A 252 8.40 10.51 -23.02
CA HIS A 252 7.93 10.13 -24.35
C HIS A 252 8.02 8.62 -24.48
N LEU A 253 6.88 7.93 -24.39
CA LEU A 253 6.82 6.49 -24.28
C LEU A 253 7.15 5.82 -25.63
N LYS A 254 7.88 4.70 -25.55
CA LYS A 254 8.05 3.76 -26.66
C LYS A 254 6.69 3.27 -27.14
N VAL A 255 6.63 2.91 -28.42
CA VAL A 255 5.39 2.39 -29.04
C VAL A 255 4.83 1.17 -28.30
N ASP A 256 5.71 0.28 -27.81
CA ASP A 256 5.36 -0.93 -27.07
C ASP A 256 5.00 -0.67 -25.58
N CYS A 257 5.21 0.56 -25.09
CA CYS A 257 4.97 0.96 -23.71
C CYS A 257 3.83 2.00 -23.59
N ARG A 258 3.01 2.15 -24.65
CA ARG A 258 1.93 3.14 -24.72
C ARG A 258 0.86 2.96 -23.64
N GLU A 259 0.76 1.78 -23.03
CA GLU A 259 -0.17 1.49 -21.93
C GLU A 259 0.00 2.41 -20.73
N PHE A 260 1.20 2.95 -20.50
CA PHE A 260 1.45 3.93 -19.43
C PHE A 260 0.94 5.34 -19.76
N SER A 261 0.44 5.58 -20.97
CA SER A 261 -0.32 6.80 -21.30
C SER A 261 -1.82 6.68 -20.97
N ASP A 262 -2.25 5.56 -20.39
CA ASP A 262 -3.61 5.33 -19.90
C ASP A 262 -3.72 5.66 -18.41
N GLY A 263 -4.72 6.48 -18.07
CA GLY A 263 -4.96 6.89 -16.69
C GLY A 263 -5.34 5.73 -15.76
N ASP A 264 -6.11 4.74 -16.22
CA ASP A 264 -6.51 3.61 -15.36
C ASP A 264 -5.32 2.69 -15.07
N THR A 265 -4.45 2.47 -16.06
CA THR A 265 -3.18 1.75 -15.87
C THR A 265 -2.33 2.44 -14.80
N VAL A 266 -2.08 3.75 -14.94
CA VAL A 266 -1.24 4.51 -14.00
C VAL A 266 -1.88 4.56 -12.61
N LYS A 267 -3.20 4.70 -12.53
CA LYS A 267 -3.97 4.63 -11.28
C LYS A 267 -3.71 3.32 -10.54
N ASN A 268 -3.82 2.18 -11.23
CA ASN A 268 -3.57 0.88 -10.63
C ASN A 268 -2.14 0.75 -10.10
N ILE A 269 -1.16 1.30 -10.83
CA ILE A 269 0.26 1.31 -10.42
C ILE A 269 0.46 2.17 -9.17
N ILE A 270 -0.14 3.37 -9.10
CA ILE A 270 -0.10 4.24 -7.91
C ILE A 270 -0.70 3.51 -6.71
N GLN A 271 -1.89 2.91 -6.87
CA GLN A 271 -2.57 2.17 -5.80
C GLN A 271 -1.74 0.97 -5.31
N LYS A 272 -1.06 0.28 -6.23
CA LYS A 272 -0.18 -0.85 -5.92
C LYS A 272 1.04 -0.41 -5.10
N TYR A 273 1.80 0.59 -5.56
CA TYR A 273 3.13 0.87 -5.00
C TYR A 273 3.25 2.08 -4.10
N SER A 274 2.44 3.12 -4.36
CA SER A 274 2.66 4.47 -3.85
C SER A 274 1.46 5.05 -3.11
N ASN A 275 0.44 4.25 -2.84
CA ASN A 275 -0.79 4.65 -2.16
C ASN A 275 -0.58 5.24 -0.76
N PHE A 276 0.56 4.96 -0.13
CA PHE A 276 0.86 5.39 1.24
C PHE A 276 1.97 6.44 1.32
N VAL A 277 2.41 6.98 0.18
CA VAL A 277 3.33 8.13 0.12
C VAL A 277 2.71 9.30 0.90
N GLY A 278 3.54 9.99 1.69
CA GLY A 278 3.08 11.01 2.64
C GLY A 278 2.55 12.29 1.99
N SER A 279 2.89 12.54 0.72
CA SER A 279 2.46 13.71 -0.06
C SER A 279 1.23 13.39 -0.92
N PRO A 280 0.29 14.33 -1.12
CA PRO A 280 -0.83 14.15 -2.04
C PRO A 280 -0.36 13.83 -3.46
N ILE A 281 -0.94 12.79 -4.06
CA ILE A 281 -0.73 12.36 -5.44
C ILE A 281 -2.02 12.60 -6.21
N TYR A 282 -1.95 13.45 -7.23
CA TYR A 282 -3.03 13.73 -8.17
C TYR A 282 -2.72 13.08 -9.52
N LEU A 283 -3.66 12.32 -10.07
CA LEU A 283 -3.60 11.76 -11.42
C LEU A 283 -4.68 12.41 -12.27
N ASN A 284 -4.29 13.07 -13.36
CA ASN A 284 -5.21 13.77 -14.28
C ASN A 284 -6.22 14.66 -13.51
N GLY A 285 -5.71 15.39 -12.51
CA GLY A 285 -6.50 16.27 -11.67
C GLY A 285 -7.20 15.64 -10.47
N LYS A 286 -7.22 14.31 -10.33
CA LYS A 286 -7.95 13.62 -9.24
C LYS A 286 -6.99 13.06 -8.21
N ARG A 287 -7.29 13.22 -6.92
CA ARG A 287 -6.46 12.67 -5.84
C ARG A 287 -6.62 11.15 -5.76
N GLU A 288 -5.50 10.41 -5.84
CA GLU A 288 -5.52 8.95 -5.86
C GLU A 288 -5.09 8.31 -4.51
N ASN A 289 -4.11 8.87 -3.81
CA ASN A 289 -3.63 8.30 -2.54
C ASN A 289 -4.44 8.79 -1.32
N ILE A 290 -5.66 8.28 -1.19
CA ILE A 290 -6.60 8.69 -0.11
C ILE A 290 -6.52 7.82 1.14
N ILE A 291 -5.92 6.63 1.06
CA ILE A 291 -5.90 5.67 2.18
C ILE A 291 -4.74 5.99 3.11
N GLN A 292 -5.05 6.14 4.40
CA GLN A 292 -4.06 6.44 5.42
C GLN A 292 -3.24 5.19 5.80
N PRO A 293 -1.92 5.31 6.03
CA PRO A 293 -1.08 4.21 6.50
C PRO A 293 -1.33 3.94 7.99
N LEU A 294 -2.42 3.23 8.30
CA LEU A 294 -2.88 3.00 9.67
C LEU A 294 -1.82 2.36 10.59
N TRP A 295 -0.84 1.63 10.05
CA TRP A 295 0.25 1.03 10.83
C TRP A 295 1.21 2.05 11.45
N LEU A 296 1.22 3.29 10.94
CA LEU A 296 2.02 4.40 11.47
C LEU A 296 1.22 5.32 12.42
N SER A 297 -0.10 5.19 12.42
CA SER A 297 -0.99 5.97 13.30
C SER A 297 -0.96 5.47 14.74
N ASP A 298 -1.39 6.31 15.70
CA ASP A 298 -1.58 5.86 17.09
C ASP A 298 -2.74 4.84 17.13
N PRO A 299 -2.53 3.60 17.61
CA PRO A 299 -3.56 2.58 17.72
C PRO A 299 -4.84 3.05 18.40
N LYS A 300 -4.76 4.00 19.34
CA LYS A 300 -5.93 4.52 20.09
C LYS A 300 -6.82 5.44 19.26
N THR A 301 -6.29 6.00 18.18
CA THR A 301 -6.99 6.94 17.30
C THR A 301 -7.74 6.26 16.16
N ILE A 302 -7.49 4.95 15.95
CA ILE A 302 -8.02 4.19 14.83
C ILE A 302 -9.33 3.52 15.24
N THR A 303 -10.39 3.80 14.48
CA THR A 303 -11.71 3.22 14.69
C THR A 303 -11.80 1.78 14.16
N PRO A 304 -12.72 0.95 14.70
CA PRO A 304 -12.99 -0.37 14.13
C PRO A 304 -13.39 -0.34 12.65
N GLN A 305 -14.09 0.71 12.22
CA GLN A 305 -14.49 0.94 10.84
C GLN A 305 -13.27 1.14 9.93
N GLN A 306 -12.33 2.00 10.34
CA GLN A 306 -11.06 2.19 9.62
C GLN A 306 -10.26 0.90 9.53
N HIS A 307 -10.21 0.10 10.60
CA HIS A 307 -9.59 -1.22 10.56
C HIS A 307 -10.29 -2.15 9.56
N GLY A 308 -11.63 -2.16 9.53
CA GLY A 308 -12.40 -2.96 8.58
C GLY A 308 -12.15 -2.57 7.12
N GLU A 309 -12.17 -1.27 6.82
CA GLU A 309 -11.89 -0.75 5.47
C GLU A 309 -10.46 -1.06 5.02
N PHE A 310 -9.49 -0.80 5.89
CA PHE A 310 -8.08 -1.06 5.60
C PHE A 310 -7.79 -2.57 5.46
N TYR A 311 -8.39 -3.41 6.32
CA TYR A 311 -8.30 -4.87 6.21
C TYR A 311 -8.81 -5.35 4.84
N ARG A 312 -9.99 -4.90 4.40
CA ARG A 312 -10.56 -5.27 3.10
C ARG A 312 -9.67 -4.81 1.95
N TYR A 313 -9.11 -3.61 2.04
CA TYR A 313 -8.18 -3.07 1.06
C TYR A 313 -6.95 -3.97 0.88
N ILE A 314 -6.24 -4.29 1.97
CA ILE A 314 -4.97 -5.05 1.87
C ILE A 314 -5.18 -6.54 1.60
N SER A 315 -6.30 -7.12 2.04
CA SER A 315 -6.55 -8.56 1.94
C SER A 315 -7.39 -8.94 0.72
N ASN A 316 -7.97 -7.95 0.03
CA ASN A 316 -8.96 -8.14 -1.03
C ASN A 316 -10.11 -9.07 -0.59
N SER A 317 -10.59 -8.87 0.64
CA SER A 317 -11.65 -9.65 1.26
C SER A 317 -12.89 -8.80 1.51
N TYR A 318 -14.03 -9.46 1.73
CA TYR A 318 -15.30 -8.82 2.05
C TYR A 318 -15.68 -8.95 3.53
N ASP A 319 -14.98 -9.80 4.28
CA ASP A 319 -15.25 -10.01 5.70
C ASP A 319 -14.65 -8.90 6.58
N LEU A 320 -14.62 -9.15 7.89
CA LEU A 320 -14.04 -8.26 8.88
C LEU A 320 -12.90 -8.97 9.61
N PRO A 321 -11.97 -8.22 10.22
CA PRO A 321 -10.97 -8.83 11.08
C PRO A 321 -11.60 -9.25 12.41
N ARG A 322 -11.45 -10.52 12.79
CA ARG A 322 -11.77 -11.03 14.12
C ARG A 322 -10.86 -10.44 15.18
N TYR A 323 -9.56 -10.39 14.87
CA TYR A 323 -8.55 -9.78 15.71
C TYR A 323 -7.69 -8.81 14.92
N THR A 324 -7.25 -7.77 15.63
CA THR A 324 -6.32 -6.75 15.14
C THR A 324 -5.13 -6.66 16.10
N LEU A 325 -3.94 -6.86 15.56
CA LEU A 325 -2.67 -6.70 16.26
C LEU A 325 -1.91 -5.54 15.62
N HIS A 326 -1.92 -4.38 16.29
CA HIS A 326 -1.06 -3.25 15.96
C HIS A 326 0.19 -3.32 16.86
N TYR A 327 1.35 -3.46 16.24
CA TYR A 327 2.62 -3.65 16.92
C TYR A 327 3.68 -2.69 16.38
N LYS A 328 4.33 -1.96 17.30
CA LYS A 328 5.47 -1.10 17.01
C LYS A 328 6.63 -1.49 17.92
N THR A 329 7.85 -1.56 17.38
CA THR A 329 9.08 -1.72 18.17
C THR A 329 10.27 -1.14 17.40
N ASP A 330 11.23 -0.57 18.12
CA ASP A 330 12.48 -0.05 17.55
C ASP A 330 13.70 -0.93 17.91
N VAL A 331 13.50 -1.98 18.72
CA VAL A 331 14.57 -2.87 19.22
C VAL A 331 14.09 -4.34 19.17
N PRO A 332 14.87 -5.27 18.58
CA PRO A 332 16.21 -5.08 17.98
C PRO A 332 16.20 -4.47 16.57
N LEU A 333 15.02 -4.27 15.99
CA LEU A 333 14.79 -3.75 14.64
C LEU A 333 13.55 -2.84 14.69
N SER A 334 13.55 -1.79 13.88
CA SER A 334 12.37 -0.95 13.66
C SER A 334 11.32 -1.72 12.86
N ILE A 335 10.20 -2.02 13.50
CA ILE A 335 9.07 -2.76 12.93
C ILE A 335 7.79 -2.04 13.29
N HIS A 336 7.03 -1.66 12.27
CA HIS A 336 5.65 -1.24 12.36
C HIS A 336 4.78 -2.30 11.66
N ALA A 337 3.99 -3.04 12.44
CA ALA A 337 3.14 -4.09 11.92
C ALA A 337 1.68 -3.84 12.29
N LEU A 338 0.80 -4.01 11.30
CA LEU A 338 -0.64 -4.04 11.49
C LEU A 338 -1.16 -5.33 10.89
N LEU A 339 -1.48 -6.28 11.78
CA LEU A 339 -1.80 -7.65 11.43
C LEU A 339 -3.26 -7.95 11.80
N TYR A 340 -3.94 -8.65 10.91
CA TYR A 340 -5.34 -9.02 11.02
C TYR A 340 -5.52 -10.53 10.95
N PHE A 341 -6.47 -11.01 11.75
CA PHE A 341 -6.92 -12.38 11.80
C PHE A 341 -8.34 -12.39 11.23
N PRO A 342 -8.58 -13.01 10.06
CA PRO A 342 -9.90 -12.96 9.43
C PRO A 342 -11.01 -13.54 10.33
N GLU A 343 -12.22 -13.01 10.19
CA GLU A 343 -13.41 -13.57 10.81
C GLU A 343 -13.90 -14.80 10.04
N GLY A 344 -13.85 -14.73 8.72
CA GLY A 344 -14.18 -15.84 7.83
C GLY A 344 -13.28 -17.05 8.06
N LYS A 345 -13.80 -18.24 7.80
CA LYS A 345 -13.01 -19.47 7.89
C LYS A 345 -11.90 -19.47 6.82
N PRO A 346 -10.75 -20.13 7.07
CA PRO A 346 -9.70 -20.26 6.08
C PRO A 346 -10.24 -20.91 4.80
N GLY A 347 -9.97 -20.28 3.65
CA GLY A 347 -10.36 -20.80 2.34
C GLY A 347 -9.54 -22.01 1.93
N LEU A 348 -9.93 -22.64 0.82
CA LEU A 348 -9.21 -23.79 0.26
C LEU A 348 -7.75 -23.46 -0.08
N PHE A 349 -7.50 -22.23 -0.55
CA PHE A 349 -6.15 -21.74 -0.85
C PHE A 349 -5.31 -21.57 0.42
N GLU A 350 -5.82 -20.96 1.49
CA GLU A 350 -5.11 -20.91 2.77
C GLU A 350 -4.84 -22.29 3.35
N MET A 351 -5.64 -23.30 3.01
CA MET A 351 -5.40 -24.67 3.43
C MET A 351 -4.20 -25.30 2.71
N SER A 352 -3.85 -24.83 1.51
CA SER A 352 -2.63 -25.22 0.80
C SER A 352 -1.38 -24.69 1.50
N ARG A 353 -0.30 -25.48 1.49
CA ARG A 353 1.00 -25.12 2.10
C ARG A 353 1.88 -24.24 1.20
N ASP A 354 1.47 -24.10 -0.06
CA ASP A 354 2.26 -23.42 -1.10
C ASP A 354 1.76 -22.01 -1.40
N THR A 355 0.77 -21.50 -0.67
CA THR A 355 0.33 -20.11 -0.79
C THR A 355 1.18 -19.17 0.06
N ASP A 356 1.57 -18.05 -0.54
CA ASP A 356 2.22 -16.94 0.15
C ASP A 356 1.37 -16.42 1.32
N SER A 357 2.05 -15.90 2.35
CA SER A 357 1.35 -15.17 3.41
C SER A 357 0.70 -13.90 2.84
N GLY A 358 -0.46 -13.52 3.40
CA GLY A 358 -1.15 -12.28 3.00
C GLY A 358 -0.57 -11.01 3.62
N ILE A 359 0.74 -11.01 3.90
CA ILE A 359 1.44 -9.85 4.46
C ILE A 359 2.11 -9.08 3.34
N ALA A 360 1.74 -7.80 3.22
CA ALA A 360 2.45 -6.86 2.37
C ALA A 360 3.65 -6.27 3.12
N LEU A 361 4.80 -6.26 2.47
CA LEU A 361 6.04 -5.71 3.00
C LEU A 361 6.28 -4.32 2.45
N TYR A 362 6.44 -3.37 3.36
CA TYR A 362 6.77 -1.98 3.08
C TYR A 362 8.14 -1.63 3.67
N SER A 363 8.76 -0.62 3.08
CA SER A 363 9.86 0.11 3.70
C SER A 363 9.64 1.59 3.45
N ARG A 364 9.56 2.37 4.53
CA ARG A 364 9.33 3.83 4.45
C ARG A 364 8.07 4.16 3.64
N LYS A 365 6.97 3.43 3.88
CA LYS A 365 5.67 3.56 3.18
C LYS A 365 5.66 3.15 1.69
N ILE A 366 6.79 2.70 1.14
CA ILE A 366 6.85 2.18 -0.24
C ILE A 366 6.70 0.67 -0.24
N LEU A 367 5.82 0.15 -1.10
CA LEU A 367 5.61 -1.29 -1.23
C LEU A 367 6.85 -1.94 -1.85
N ILE A 368 7.40 -2.92 -1.15
CA ILE A 368 8.49 -3.78 -1.64
C ILE A 368 7.91 -5.03 -2.28
N LYS A 369 7.01 -5.72 -1.56
CA LYS A 369 6.38 -6.96 -2.03
C LYS A 369 4.96 -7.07 -1.49
N HIS A 370 3.97 -7.28 -2.38
CA HIS A 370 2.56 -7.38 -2.00
C HIS A 370 2.27 -8.61 -1.12
N ARG A 371 2.98 -9.73 -1.35
CA ARG A 371 2.86 -10.96 -0.57
C ARG A 371 4.24 -11.50 -0.29
N THR A 372 4.58 -11.61 0.98
CA THR A 372 5.89 -12.10 1.40
C THR A 372 5.78 -13.46 2.07
N ASP A 373 6.54 -14.41 1.57
CA ASP A 373 6.58 -15.81 1.99
C ASP A 373 7.46 -16.03 3.24
N ASN A 374 8.29 -15.04 3.60
CA ASN A 374 9.37 -15.22 4.57
C ASN A 374 9.27 -14.34 5.82
N ILE A 375 8.29 -13.43 5.93
CA ILE A 375 8.11 -12.59 7.14
C ILE A 375 7.33 -13.29 8.24
N LEU A 376 6.47 -14.24 7.88
CA LEU A 376 5.79 -15.11 8.84
C LEU A 376 6.07 -16.57 8.47
N PRO A 377 6.15 -17.47 9.46
CA PRO A 377 6.27 -18.89 9.18
C PRO A 377 5.02 -19.39 8.45
N LYS A 378 5.15 -20.42 7.61
CA LYS A 378 4.06 -20.93 6.76
C LYS A 378 2.78 -21.31 7.53
N TRP A 379 2.89 -21.70 8.79
CA TRP A 379 1.72 -22.02 9.61
C TRP A 379 0.95 -20.76 10.07
N LEU A 380 1.50 -19.54 9.91
CA LEU A 380 0.80 -18.27 10.11
C LEU A 380 0.31 -17.64 8.79
N ARG A 381 0.29 -18.38 7.68
CA ARG A 381 -0.10 -17.87 6.34
C ARG A 381 -1.52 -17.28 6.25
N PHE A 382 -2.39 -17.63 7.20
CA PHE A 382 -3.75 -17.08 7.27
C PHE A 382 -3.79 -15.63 7.76
N VAL A 383 -2.74 -15.15 8.44
CA VAL A 383 -2.65 -13.76 8.91
C VAL A 383 -2.49 -12.85 7.69
N LYS A 384 -3.28 -11.77 7.66
CA LYS A 384 -3.23 -10.72 6.62
C LYS A 384 -2.72 -9.44 7.26
N GLY A 385 -2.08 -8.55 6.51
CA GLY A 385 -1.53 -7.35 7.15
C GLY A 385 -0.47 -6.62 6.37
N VAL A 386 0.12 -5.64 7.05
CA VAL A 386 1.27 -4.87 6.60
C VAL A 386 2.38 -4.98 7.63
N VAL A 387 3.62 -5.10 7.15
CA VAL A 387 4.84 -4.93 7.93
C VAL A 387 5.70 -3.88 7.23
N ASP A 388 6.01 -2.80 7.93
CA ASP A 388 6.91 -1.73 7.49
C ASP A 388 8.15 -1.73 8.39
N SER A 389 9.33 -1.67 7.77
CA SER A 389 10.60 -1.62 8.47
C SER A 389 11.63 -0.83 7.68
N GLU A 390 12.30 0.09 8.37
CA GLU A 390 13.38 0.89 7.80
C GLU A 390 14.71 0.13 7.72
N ASP A 391 14.84 -0.96 8.49
CA ASP A 391 16.07 -1.74 8.62
C ASP A 391 16.19 -2.84 7.56
N ILE A 392 15.15 -3.05 6.74
CA ILE A 392 15.19 -4.05 5.67
C ILE A 392 16.10 -3.53 4.55
N PRO A 393 17.25 -4.19 4.30
CA PRO A 393 18.14 -3.78 3.22
C PRO A 393 17.43 -4.07 1.90
N LEU A 394 17.18 -3.01 1.14
CA LEU A 394 16.63 -3.12 -0.20
C LEU A 394 17.76 -3.50 -1.15
N ASN A 395 17.47 -4.38 -2.10
CA ASN A 395 18.35 -4.58 -3.23
C ASN A 395 18.19 -3.41 -4.22
N LEU A 396 19.06 -3.38 -5.24
CA LEU A 396 19.08 -2.30 -6.23
C LEU A 396 17.73 -2.16 -6.98
N SER A 397 16.96 -3.25 -7.15
CA SER A 397 15.63 -3.24 -7.77
C SER A 397 14.47 -2.91 -6.80
N ARG A 398 14.75 -2.92 -5.49
CA ARG A 398 13.76 -2.87 -4.39
C ARG A 398 12.64 -3.91 -4.51
N GLU A 399 12.93 -5.09 -5.04
CA GLU A 399 11.96 -6.20 -5.22
C GLU A 399 12.38 -7.48 -4.48
N LEU A 400 13.68 -7.81 -4.48
CA LEU A 400 14.19 -9.05 -3.89
C LEU A 400 14.91 -8.76 -2.59
N LEU A 401 14.53 -9.48 -1.54
CA LEU A 401 15.14 -9.37 -0.22
C LEU A 401 16.48 -10.11 -0.23
N GLN A 402 17.59 -9.37 -0.27
CA GLN A 402 18.94 -9.95 -0.34
C GLN A 402 19.40 -10.60 0.97
N ASN A 403 18.90 -10.14 2.13
CA ASN A 403 19.39 -10.61 3.44
C ASN A 403 18.38 -11.51 4.15
N SER A 404 18.58 -12.83 4.01
CA SER A 404 17.76 -13.85 4.68
C SER A 404 17.84 -13.81 6.21
N VAL A 405 18.89 -13.23 6.81
CA VAL A 405 19.09 -13.21 8.28
C VAL A 405 18.19 -12.18 8.94
N LEU A 406 18.12 -10.96 8.41
CA LEU A 406 17.25 -9.91 8.96
C LEU A 406 15.78 -10.28 8.83
N ILE A 407 15.38 -10.84 7.68
CA ILE A 407 14.02 -11.34 7.48
C ILE A 407 13.68 -12.45 8.49
N LYS A 408 14.60 -13.38 8.76
CA LYS A 408 14.43 -14.38 9.84
C LYS A 408 14.29 -13.74 11.22
N LYS A 409 15.03 -12.67 11.54
CA LYS A 409 14.88 -11.94 12.80
C LYS A 409 13.49 -11.29 12.91
N VAL A 410 13.04 -10.59 11.87
CA VAL A 410 11.68 -10.02 11.81
C VAL A 410 10.64 -11.12 12.00
N GLN A 411 10.80 -12.24 11.29
CA GLN A 411 9.92 -13.40 11.42
C GLN A 411 9.84 -13.93 12.85
N ASN A 412 10.97 -14.08 13.54
CA ASN A 412 11.01 -14.55 14.92
C ASN A 412 10.33 -13.57 15.88
N VAL A 413 10.58 -12.26 15.72
CA VAL A 413 9.96 -11.22 16.56
C VAL A 413 8.44 -11.21 16.38
N LEU A 414 7.97 -11.18 15.12
CA LEU A 414 6.54 -11.17 14.82
C LEU A 414 5.84 -12.44 15.27
N THR A 415 6.45 -13.61 15.05
CA THR A 415 5.89 -14.90 15.49
C THR A 415 5.71 -14.94 17.00
N SER A 416 6.74 -14.53 17.73
CA SER A 416 6.70 -14.48 19.20
C SER A 416 5.62 -13.50 19.69
N ARG A 417 5.49 -12.35 19.02
CA ARG A 417 4.48 -11.34 19.33
C ARG A 417 3.06 -11.84 19.06
N ILE A 418 2.83 -12.51 17.93
CA ILE A 418 1.53 -13.12 17.57
C ILE A 418 1.14 -14.19 18.59
N LEU A 419 2.05 -15.09 18.96
CA LEU A 419 1.76 -16.15 19.93
C LEU A 419 1.41 -15.58 21.32
N LYS A 420 2.12 -14.52 21.75
CA LYS A 420 1.81 -13.80 22.99
C LYS A 420 0.43 -13.13 22.90
N PHE A 421 0.15 -12.44 21.79
CA PHE A 421 -1.14 -11.80 21.54
C PHE A 421 -2.30 -12.80 21.62
N LEU A 422 -2.21 -13.92 20.89
CA LEU A 422 -3.23 -14.97 20.93
C LEU A 422 -3.44 -15.54 22.35
N ASN A 423 -2.37 -15.70 23.12
CA ASN A 423 -2.46 -16.16 24.50
C ASN A 423 -3.12 -15.12 25.43
N ASP A 424 -2.89 -13.83 25.18
CA ASP A 424 -3.54 -12.75 25.92
C ASP A 424 -5.03 -12.65 25.57
N GLU A 425 -5.40 -12.80 24.29
CA GLU A 425 -6.80 -12.85 23.85
C GLU A 425 -7.53 -14.06 24.45
N LYS A 426 -6.88 -15.24 24.48
CA LYS A 426 -7.38 -16.42 25.19
C LYS A 426 -7.73 -16.14 26.65
N LYS A 427 -6.89 -15.37 27.36
CA LYS A 427 -7.11 -15.04 28.79
C LYS A 427 -8.21 -14.00 28.98
N LYS A 428 -8.28 -13.00 28.09
CA LYS A 428 -9.26 -11.92 28.16
C LYS A 428 -10.66 -12.36 27.74
N LYS A 429 -10.75 -13.16 26.68
CA LYS A 429 -11.99 -13.53 26.00
C LYS A 429 -11.96 -15.01 25.56
N PRO A 430 -12.13 -15.96 26.50
CA PRO A 430 -11.98 -17.38 26.21
C PRO A 430 -12.96 -17.89 25.15
N ASP A 431 -14.23 -17.44 25.16
CA ASP A 431 -15.26 -17.90 24.23
C ASP A 431 -15.01 -17.41 22.79
N GLU A 432 -14.55 -16.16 22.61
CA GLU A 432 -14.16 -15.66 21.29
C GLU A 432 -12.93 -16.41 20.75
N TYR A 433 -11.97 -16.70 21.63
CA TYR A 433 -10.78 -17.46 21.28
C TYR A 433 -11.10 -18.91 20.91
N GLU A 434 -12.05 -19.55 21.58
CA GLU A 434 -12.48 -20.91 21.24
C GLU A 434 -13.04 -20.99 19.83
N LYS A 435 -13.83 -19.98 19.41
CA LYS A 435 -14.29 -19.87 18.01
C LYS A 435 -13.13 -19.72 17.04
N PHE A 436 -12.18 -18.83 17.34
CA PHE A 436 -10.96 -18.69 16.54
C PHE A 436 -10.18 -20.00 16.43
N TYR A 437 -10.00 -20.70 17.56
CA TYR A 437 -9.25 -21.95 17.61
C TYR A 437 -9.96 -23.08 16.86
N THR A 438 -11.30 -23.08 16.83
CA THR A 438 -12.08 -24.02 16.02
C THR A 438 -11.78 -23.85 14.54
N ASP A 439 -11.68 -22.60 14.07
CA ASP A 439 -11.47 -22.30 12.66
C ASP A 439 -9.98 -22.42 12.24
N TYR A 440 -9.05 -21.98 13.10
CA TYR A 440 -7.62 -21.85 12.78
C TYR A 440 -6.69 -22.78 13.57
N GLY A 441 -7.20 -23.59 14.49
CA GLY A 441 -6.38 -24.44 15.37
C GLY A 441 -5.52 -25.46 14.61
N LEU A 442 -5.91 -25.87 13.40
CA LEU A 442 -5.10 -26.71 12.53
C LEU A 442 -3.73 -26.08 12.22
N PHE A 443 -3.72 -24.79 11.91
CA PHE A 443 -2.51 -24.03 11.63
C PHE A 443 -1.61 -23.93 12.87
N LEU A 444 -2.18 -23.70 14.04
CA LEU A 444 -1.41 -23.66 15.29
C LEU A 444 -0.81 -25.03 15.63
N LYS A 445 -1.52 -26.13 15.34
CA LYS A 445 -1.01 -27.50 15.49
C LYS A 445 0.13 -27.78 14.52
N GLU A 446 0.02 -27.35 13.27
CA GLU A 446 1.13 -27.40 12.30
C GLU A 446 2.37 -26.69 12.85
N GLY A 447 2.20 -25.51 13.45
CA GLY A 447 3.28 -24.76 14.09
C GLY A 447 4.00 -25.52 15.22
N ILE A 448 3.29 -26.32 16.01
CA ILE A 448 3.92 -27.16 17.06
C ILE A 448 4.88 -28.19 16.48
N ILE A 449 4.49 -28.80 15.35
CA ILE A 449 5.25 -29.88 14.71
C ILE A 449 6.50 -29.33 14.04
N VAL A 450 6.36 -28.20 13.34
CA VAL A 450 7.41 -27.64 12.48
C VAL A 450 8.35 -26.71 13.25
N ASN A 451 7.89 -26.05 14.32
CA ASN A 451 8.73 -25.08 15.01
C ASN A 451 9.75 -25.75 15.92
N HIS A 452 11.00 -25.31 15.84
CA HIS A 452 12.10 -25.81 16.66
C HIS A 452 12.46 -24.89 17.84
N ASP A 453 11.96 -23.65 17.87
CA ASP A 453 12.24 -22.69 18.94
C ASP A 453 11.51 -23.05 20.26
N GLN A 454 12.28 -23.23 21.34
CA GLN A 454 11.76 -23.67 22.64
C GLN A 454 10.89 -22.61 23.34
N ASN A 455 11.21 -21.33 23.22
CA ASN A 455 10.46 -20.24 23.86
C ASN A 455 9.08 -20.10 23.20
N GLN A 456 9.03 -20.23 21.88
CA GLN A 456 7.79 -20.24 21.13
C GLN A 456 6.97 -21.51 21.43
N LYS A 457 7.60 -22.69 21.56
CA LYS A 457 6.92 -23.95 21.96
C LYS A 457 6.13 -23.82 23.25
N VAL A 458 6.65 -23.12 24.26
CA VAL A 458 5.91 -22.87 25.51
C VAL A 458 4.63 -22.08 25.25
N LEU A 459 4.69 -21.04 24.40
CA LEU A 459 3.49 -20.27 24.04
C LEU A 459 2.52 -21.09 23.20
N PHE A 460 2.99 -21.98 22.32
CA PHE A 460 2.13 -22.91 21.59
C PHE A 460 1.36 -23.82 22.53
N ILE A 461 2.04 -24.43 23.51
CA ILE A 461 1.39 -25.32 24.49
C ILE A 461 0.31 -24.54 25.24
N LYS A 462 0.64 -23.34 25.73
CA LYS A 462 -0.32 -22.47 26.41
C LYS A 462 -1.53 -22.12 25.53
N ASN A 463 -1.32 -21.83 24.25
CA ASN A 463 -2.42 -21.57 23.31
C ASN A 463 -3.32 -22.81 23.11
N ASN A 464 -2.75 -24.00 23.07
CA ASN A 464 -3.49 -25.27 22.86
C ASN A 464 -4.17 -25.84 24.11
N GLU A 465 -3.82 -25.38 25.32
CA GLU A 465 -4.29 -25.97 26.58
C GLU A 465 -5.81 -25.89 26.85
N ILE A 466 -6.58 -25.09 26.09
CA ILE A 466 -8.05 -25.10 26.21
C ILE A 466 -8.57 -26.52 25.99
N ASN A 467 -8.04 -27.23 25.00
CA ASN A 467 -8.50 -28.57 24.68
C ASN A 467 -8.26 -29.60 25.80
N ARG A 468 -7.22 -29.47 26.63
CA ARG A 468 -7.01 -30.43 27.72
C ARG A 468 -7.99 -30.21 28.86
N LYS A 469 -8.22 -28.96 29.29
CA LYS A 469 -9.18 -28.69 30.37
C LYS A 469 -10.62 -28.89 29.92
N TYR A 470 -11.00 -28.44 28.72
CA TYR A 470 -12.36 -28.62 28.19
C TYR A 470 -12.68 -30.10 27.92
N ASN A 471 -11.78 -30.86 27.28
CA ASN A 471 -12.01 -32.30 27.10
C ASN A 471 -12.05 -33.05 28.43
N LEU A 472 -11.20 -32.71 29.41
CA LEU A 472 -11.25 -33.36 30.72
C LEU A 472 -12.53 -33.04 31.50
N VAL A 473 -13.04 -31.81 31.39
CA VAL A 473 -14.30 -31.38 32.00
C VAL A 473 -15.50 -32.02 31.31
N ASN A 474 -15.54 -32.04 29.98
CA ASN A 474 -16.59 -32.72 29.22
C ASN A 474 -16.60 -34.23 29.45
N HIS A 475 -15.42 -34.87 29.50
CA HIS A 475 -15.32 -36.30 29.79
C HIS A 475 -15.77 -36.64 31.22
N LYS A 476 -15.51 -35.74 32.19
CA LYS A 476 -16.04 -35.85 33.56
C LYS A 476 -17.55 -35.64 33.61
N LEU A 477 -18.09 -34.64 32.92
CA LEU A 477 -19.53 -34.38 32.81
C LEU A 477 -20.27 -35.56 32.17
N HIS A 478 -19.73 -36.13 31.09
CA HIS A 478 -20.32 -37.28 30.42
C HIS A 478 -20.31 -38.54 31.31
N SER A 479 -19.23 -38.74 32.09
CA SER A 479 -19.14 -39.82 33.10
C SER A 479 -20.12 -39.62 34.25
N LEU A 480 -20.30 -38.38 34.73
CA LEU A 480 -21.28 -38.04 35.77
C LEU A 480 -22.71 -38.27 35.30
N ASN A 481 -23.05 -37.85 34.08
CA ASN A 481 -24.38 -38.11 33.49
C ASN A 481 -24.66 -39.61 33.34
N HIS A 482 -23.66 -40.41 32.94
CA HIS A 482 -23.80 -41.86 32.84
C HIS A 482 -24.02 -42.52 34.21
N LYS A 483 -23.32 -42.06 35.25
CA LYS A 483 -23.54 -42.51 36.64
C LYS A 483 -24.90 -42.10 37.17
N LEU A 484 -25.36 -40.89 36.87
CA LEU A 484 -26.68 -40.41 37.27
C LEU A 484 -27.78 -41.26 36.62
N HIS A 485 -27.68 -41.55 35.32
CA HIS A 485 -28.60 -42.46 34.63
C HIS A 485 -28.61 -43.87 35.23
N SER A 486 -27.44 -44.41 35.56
CA SER A 486 -27.31 -45.70 36.24
C SER A 486 -28.01 -45.72 37.60
N LEU A 487 -27.84 -44.67 38.41
CA LEU A 487 -28.47 -44.55 39.73
C LEU A 487 -30.00 -44.40 39.62
N ILE A 488 -30.47 -43.61 38.65
CA ILE A 488 -31.91 -43.45 38.38
C ILE A 488 -32.53 -44.77 37.91
N SER A 489 -31.80 -45.58 37.14
CA SER A 489 -32.27 -46.90 36.69
C SER A 489 -32.35 -47.92 37.83
N HIS A 490 -31.41 -47.89 38.79
CA HIS A 490 -31.42 -48.77 39.97
C HIS A 490 -32.48 -48.41 41.01
N HIS A 491 -32.97 -47.16 41.03
CA HIS A 491 -34.05 -46.74 41.93
C HIS A 491 -35.45 -46.94 41.34
N ARG A 492 -35.56 -47.30 40.05
CA ARG A 492 -36.83 -47.60 39.37
C ARG A 492 -37.08 -49.09 39.19
N SER A 493 -36.10 -49.93 39.51
CA SER A 493 -36.22 -51.37 39.75
C SER A 493 -36.42 -51.62 41.24
#